data_AF-A0A936NXN5-F1
#
_entry.id   AF-A0A936NXN5-F1
#
_cell.length_a   1.000
_cell.length_b   1.000
_cell.length_c   1.000
_cell.angle_alpha   90.00
_cell.angle_beta   90.00
_cell.angle_gamma   90.00
#
_symmetry.space_group_name_H-M   'P 1'
#
loop_
_entity.id
_entity.type
_entity.pdbx_description
1 polymer ?
#
loop_
_entity_poly.entity_id
_entity_poly.type
_entity_poly.pdbx_seq_one_letter_code
_entity_poly.pdbx_strand_id
1 'polypeptide(L)'
;MSAQNPGGAYSPVNAVAEEGEAHLLLGGADVVAYFTEGAYRPGRPEFSSRHEGVTLRFASAEHQVLFDQVPAKYLPRFGGYCTNGIAYGIPWGGDAGTWKIIDGKLYIFGGQASKDAFELDEAGNLALAERYWREEVAGGNSFLQRAKRLVLRVPHYKSGEELAQAAAKARPAGGGLVNAPRLIQVSAEDPAAIRAELIAGLQAPRPALSPKFLYDALGSRLFAAITELPEYYPTRTEAAIFDAHLDAMAAVLGPAPILVELGAGNCEKAARLFGALAVRRYVAVDISADYLLAALDRLQYEHPAMDMLGVGLDFSDALDLPAEVGPGPRLLFYPGSSIGNFSPDQALAFLRRMHAACAGGRLLIGVDLVKPSEVLEPAYDDALGVTAAFNRNLLPHLNRLIGADFALADWRHVAFFNARESRIEMHLEAARDATVRWPGGERRFAAGERIHTENSYKWRLEDFADLLTAAGFRNPRSWRDGRDWFAVFAAEA
;
A
#
# COMPACT_ATOMS: atom_id res chain seq x y z
N MET A 1 -3.58 7.22 11.35
CA MET A 1 -3.00 7.93 12.52
C MET A 1 -3.94 9.06 12.97
N SER A 2 -4.41 8.97 14.20
CA SER A 2 -5.42 9.84 14.80
C SER A 2 -4.74 10.99 15.52
N ALA A 3 -4.98 12.24 15.14
CA ALA A 3 -4.49 13.36 15.91
C ALA A 3 -5.32 13.45 17.20
N GLN A 4 -4.68 13.38 18.38
CA GLN A 4 -5.36 13.40 19.67
C GLN A 4 -4.92 14.61 20.51
N ASN A 5 -5.86 15.18 21.25
CA ASN A 5 -5.68 16.40 22.04
C ASN A 5 -6.03 16.11 23.50
N PRO A 6 -5.20 15.33 24.24
CA PRO A 6 -5.44 15.07 25.65
C PRO A 6 -5.37 16.38 26.45
N GLY A 7 -6.06 16.44 27.59
CA GLY A 7 -6.13 17.64 28.44
C GLY A 7 -4.86 17.95 29.27
N GLY A 8 -3.73 17.30 28.98
CA GLY A 8 -2.45 17.48 29.67
C GLY A 8 -1.56 18.56 29.05
N ALA A 9 -0.42 18.86 29.70
CA ALA A 9 0.52 19.88 29.22
C ALA A 9 1.27 19.44 27.95
N TYR A 10 1.36 18.13 27.75
CA TYR A 10 1.88 17.51 26.55
C TYR A 10 0.74 17.29 25.53
N SER A 11 0.29 18.38 24.91
CA SER A 11 -0.81 18.39 23.94
C SER A 11 -0.58 19.46 22.85
N PRO A 12 -0.91 19.20 21.58
CA PRO A 12 -1.45 17.95 21.03
C PRO A 12 -0.40 16.84 20.88
N VAL A 13 -0.83 15.58 20.70
CA VAL A 13 0.07 14.43 20.54
C VAL A 13 -0.33 13.53 19.38
N ASN A 14 0.67 12.88 18.79
CA ASN A 14 0.49 11.80 17.84
C ASN A 14 0.33 10.47 18.61
N ALA A 15 -0.91 10.14 18.94
CA ALA A 15 -1.27 8.94 19.69
C ALA A 15 -2.46 8.23 19.03
N VAL A 16 -2.52 6.92 19.20
CA VAL A 16 -3.59 6.07 18.62
C VAL A 16 -4.41 5.42 19.72
N ALA A 17 -5.65 5.06 19.39
CA ALA A 17 -6.45 4.19 20.26
C ALA A 17 -6.13 2.73 19.92
N GLU A 18 -5.90 1.92 20.94
CA GLU A 18 -5.75 0.47 20.86
C GLU A 18 -6.61 -0.16 21.98
N GLU A 19 -7.01 -1.43 21.88
CA GLU A 19 -7.91 -2.07 22.85
C GLU A 19 -7.53 -1.79 24.32
N GLY A 20 -8.41 -1.07 25.03
CA GLY A 20 -8.20 -0.67 26.44
C GLY A 20 -7.39 0.61 26.66
N GLU A 21 -6.74 1.16 25.64
CA GLU A 21 -5.85 2.33 25.72
C GLU A 21 -6.24 3.41 24.70
N ALA A 22 -6.79 4.53 25.19
CA ALA A 22 -7.29 5.60 24.32
C ALA A 22 -6.19 6.40 23.61
N HIS A 23 -5.02 6.56 24.26
CA HIS A 23 -3.96 7.49 23.83
C HIS A 23 -2.56 6.86 23.87
N LEU A 24 -2.31 5.83 23.06
CA LEU A 24 -1.00 5.19 22.94
C LEU A 24 -0.06 6.03 22.06
N LEU A 25 1.01 6.57 22.65
CA LEU A 25 1.98 7.43 21.97
C LEU A 25 2.78 6.65 20.92
N LEU A 26 2.94 7.22 19.72
CA LEU A 26 3.74 6.64 18.62
C LEU A 26 3.43 5.17 18.31
N GLY A 27 2.17 4.74 18.49
CA GLY A 27 1.77 3.36 18.24
C GLY A 27 2.42 2.33 19.18
N GLY A 28 2.93 2.77 20.34
CA GLY A 28 3.54 1.89 21.33
C GLY A 28 5.02 1.65 21.12
N ALA A 29 5.70 2.48 20.31
CA ALA A 29 7.15 2.46 20.20
C ALA A 29 7.82 2.75 21.55
N ASP A 30 8.90 2.03 21.85
CA ASP A 30 9.72 2.27 23.02
C ASP A 30 10.58 3.51 22.83
N VAL A 31 10.18 4.60 23.50
CA VAL A 31 10.87 5.89 23.42
C VAL A 31 12.26 5.88 24.07
N VAL A 32 12.56 4.93 24.95
CA VAL A 32 13.85 4.80 25.63
C VAL A 32 14.87 4.15 24.70
N ALA A 33 14.45 3.18 23.89
CA ALA A 33 15.30 2.45 22.95
C ALA A 33 16.04 3.37 21.96
N TYR A 34 15.44 4.50 21.55
CA TYR A 34 16.14 5.48 20.69
C TYR A 34 17.39 6.06 21.33
N PHE A 35 17.45 6.14 22.66
CA PHE A 35 18.56 6.72 23.41
C PHE A 35 19.53 5.67 23.96
N THR A 36 19.02 4.49 24.34
CA THR A 36 19.84 3.43 24.93
C THR A 36 20.43 2.49 23.88
N GLU A 37 19.65 2.17 22.84
CA GLU A 37 20.03 1.23 21.79
C GLU A 37 20.30 1.93 20.44
N GLY A 38 19.86 3.17 20.28
CA GLY A 38 19.95 3.88 19.00
C GLY A 38 19.09 3.22 17.91
N ALA A 39 17.98 2.60 18.30
CA ALA A 39 17.11 1.84 17.40
C ALA A 39 15.62 2.01 17.74
N TYR A 40 14.77 1.80 16.75
CA TYR A 40 13.34 1.60 16.97
C TYR A 40 13.10 0.22 17.61
N ARG A 41 12.27 0.16 18.65
CA ARG A 41 11.76 -1.08 19.24
C ARG A 41 10.27 -0.98 19.49
N PRO A 42 9.47 -2.01 19.17
CA PRO A 42 8.08 -2.06 19.60
C PRO A 42 8.04 -2.33 21.12
N GLY A 43 7.26 -1.53 21.84
CA GLY A 43 6.99 -1.74 23.25
C GLY A 43 5.93 -2.81 23.47
N ARG A 44 5.91 -3.40 24.67
CA ARG A 44 4.96 -4.44 25.06
C ARG A 44 3.94 -3.89 26.06
N PRO A 45 2.66 -4.34 26.02
CA PRO A 45 1.66 -3.89 26.99
C PRO A 45 2.04 -4.16 28.46
N GLU A 46 2.78 -5.24 28.70
CA GLU A 46 3.27 -5.65 30.03
C GLU A 46 4.23 -4.64 30.67
N PHE A 47 4.93 -3.83 29.87
CA PHE A 47 5.83 -2.78 30.33
C PHE A 47 5.29 -1.44 29.85
N SER A 48 4.50 -0.77 30.67
CA SER A 48 3.83 0.48 30.27
C SER A 48 3.74 1.49 31.39
N SER A 49 3.79 2.77 31.02
CA SER A 49 3.66 3.90 31.93
C SER A 49 2.71 4.93 31.34
N ARG A 50 1.94 5.60 32.21
CA ARG A 50 1.10 6.75 31.82
C ARG A 50 1.81 8.04 32.22
N HIS A 51 1.89 8.97 31.28
CA HIS A 51 2.52 10.27 31.51
C HIS A 51 1.79 11.35 30.70
N GLU A 52 1.44 12.48 31.32
CA GLU A 52 0.80 13.64 30.66
C GLU A 52 -0.44 13.28 29.80
N GLY A 53 -1.21 12.27 30.21
CA GLY A 53 -2.44 11.86 29.52
C GLY A 53 -2.23 10.93 28.32
N VAL A 54 -1.00 10.47 28.07
CA VAL A 54 -0.66 9.42 27.09
C VAL A 54 -0.12 8.17 27.76
N THR A 55 -0.29 7.04 27.09
CA THR A 55 0.28 5.74 27.46
C THR A 55 1.52 5.49 26.62
N LEU A 56 2.60 5.07 27.26
CA LEU A 56 3.85 4.63 26.63
C LEU A 56 4.06 3.14 26.92
N ARG A 57 4.66 2.42 25.97
CA ARG A 57 5.06 1.02 26.12
C ARG A 57 6.56 0.89 25.95
N PHE A 58 7.14 -0.12 26.58
CA PHE A 58 8.58 -0.36 26.60
C PHE A 58 8.89 -1.80 26.18
N ALA A 59 10.04 -2.02 25.56
CA ALA A 59 10.49 -3.34 25.13
C ALA A 59 10.93 -4.21 26.32
N SER A 60 11.29 -3.58 27.44
CA SER A 60 11.68 -4.26 28.68
C SER A 60 11.28 -3.49 29.95
N ALA A 61 11.30 -4.18 31.10
CA ALA A 61 11.09 -3.57 32.40
C ALA A 61 12.18 -2.55 32.75
N GLU A 62 13.43 -2.76 32.32
CA GLU A 62 14.52 -1.81 32.53
C GLU A 62 14.24 -0.48 31.82
N HIS A 63 13.73 -0.53 30.58
CA HIS A 63 13.37 0.68 29.85
C HIS A 63 12.21 1.42 30.50
N GLN A 64 11.21 0.71 31.01
CA GLN A 64 10.14 1.31 31.81
C GLN A 64 10.70 2.07 33.03
N VAL A 65 11.58 1.43 33.80
CA VAL A 65 12.21 2.06 34.97
C VAL A 65 13.03 3.30 34.58
N LEU A 66 13.78 3.24 33.48
CA LEU A 66 14.54 4.39 32.97
C LEU A 66 13.62 5.56 32.59
N PHE A 67 12.51 5.27 31.93
CA PHE A 67 11.51 6.28 31.59
C PHE A 67 10.92 6.92 32.85
N ASP A 68 10.47 6.10 33.80
CA ASP A 68 9.80 6.57 35.02
C ASP A 68 10.70 7.46 35.90
N GLN A 69 12.03 7.28 35.83
CA GLN A 69 12.97 8.15 36.52
C GLN A 69 13.05 9.56 35.93
N VAL A 70 13.05 9.70 34.60
CA VAL A 70 13.20 11.00 33.92
C VAL A 70 12.36 11.06 32.63
N PRO A 71 11.01 11.10 32.71
CA PRO A 71 10.14 11.01 31.51
C PRO A 71 10.44 12.07 30.46
N ALA A 72 10.66 13.32 30.89
CA ALA A 72 10.92 14.46 30.01
C ALA A 72 12.16 14.30 29.11
N LYS A 73 13.11 13.43 29.48
CA LYS A 73 14.28 13.11 28.65
C LYS A 73 13.91 12.33 27.39
N TYR A 74 12.92 11.44 27.49
CA TYR A 74 12.62 10.44 26.48
C TYR A 74 11.42 10.81 25.60
N LEU A 75 10.58 11.75 26.04
CA LEU A 75 9.46 12.20 25.24
C LEU A 75 9.92 12.80 23.90
N PRO A 76 9.27 12.44 22.78
CA PRO A 76 9.56 13.05 21.50
C PRO A 76 9.23 14.55 21.53
N ARG A 77 9.92 15.34 20.72
CA ARG A 77 9.53 16.71 20.48
C ARG A 77 8.25 16.75 19.65
N PHE A 78 7.57 17.89 19.74
CA PHE A 78 6.35 18.19 18.99
C PHE A 78 5.27 17.11 19.14
N GLY A 79 5.11 16.53 20.34
CA GLY A 79 4.06 15.54 20.59
C GLY A 79 4.22 14.24 19.79
N GLY A 80 5.37 13.98 19.16
CA GLY A 80 5.56 12.86 18.25
C GLY A 80 4.99 13.07 16.84
N TYR A 81 4.59 14.30 16.49
CA TYR A 81 4.26 14.66 15.11
C TYR A 81 5.53 14.76 14.25
N CYS A 82 5.34 14.68 12.93
CA CYS A 82 6.40 14.87 11.94
C CYS A 82 7.04 16.26 12.09
N THR A 83 8.30 16.28 12.50
CA THR A 83 9.12 17.47 12.72
C THR A 83 9.18 18.37 11.48
N ASN A 84 9.32 17.77 10.30
CA ASN A 84 9.25 18.51 9.04
C ASN A 84 7.86 19.14 8.78
N GLY A 85 6.78 18.44 9.12
CA GLY A 85 5.42 18.99 9.03
C GLY A 85 5.23 20.21 9.94
N ILE A 86 5.80 20.15 11.14
CA ILE A 86 5.75 21.26 12.12
C ILE A 86 6.52 22.49 11.63
N ALA A 87 7.57 22.33 10.81
CA ALA A 87 8.24 23.46 10.14
C ALA A 87 7.32 24.25 9.17
N TYR A 88 6.14 23.70 8.85
CA TYR A 88 5.07 24.38 8.11
C TYR A 88 3.84 24.71 8.97
N GLY A 89 3.91 24.47 10.28
CA GLY A 89 2.80 24.60 11.22
C GLY A 89 1.73 23.52 11.07
N ILE A 90 2.04 22.39 10.43
CA ILE A 90 1.10 21.31 10.14
C ILE A 90 1.43 20.08 10.98
N PRO A 91 0.61 19.73 11.99
CA PRO A 91 0.82 18.52 12.80
C PRO A 91 0.41 17.26 12.00
N TRP A 92 1.33 16.79 11.17
CA TRP A 92 1.22 15.50 10.48
C TRP A 92 1.68 14.36 11.39
N GLY A 93 1.01 13.21 11.31
CA GLY A 93 1.47 12.00 12.01
C GLY A 93 2.92 11.68 11.66
N GLY A 94 3.71 11.33 12.66
CA GLY A 94 5.08 10.85 12.53
C GLY A 94 5.13 9.33 12.47
N ASP A 95 6.12 8.79 11.77
CA ASP A 95 6.48 7.38 11.76
C ASP A 95 7.56 7.11 12.81
N ALA A 96 7.28 6.19 13.74
CA ALA A 96 8.22 5.83 14.81
C ALA A 96 9.52 5.19 14.27
N GLY A 97 9.51 4.63 13.06
CA GLY A 97 10.70 4.11 12.39
C GLY A 97 11.65 5.20 11.90
N THR A 98 11.14 6.40 11.61
CA THR A 98 11.93 7.50 11.05
C THR A 98 12.14 8.61 12.08
N TRP A 99 13.33 8.63 12.69
CA TRP A 99 13.64 9.52 13.81
C TRP A 99 15.07 10.08 13.73
N LYS A 100 15.35 11.07 14.60
CA LYS A 100 16.68 11.61 14.86
C LYS A 100 16.78 12.14 16.28
N ILE A 101 17.94 11.99 16.92
CA ILE A 101 18.27 12.75 18.13
C ILE A 101 19.04 14.02 17.72
N ILE A 102 18.54 15.19 18.11
CA ILE A 102 19.22 16.48 17.93
C ILE A 102 19.34 17.13 19.31
N ASP A 103 20.56 17.45 19.74
CA ASP A 103 20.86 18.01 21.06
C ASP A 103 20.22 17.24 22.23
N GLY A 104 20.29 15.91 22.16
CA GLY A 104 19.75 15.02 23.20
C GLY A 104 18.23 14.95 23.25
N LYS A 105 17.52 15.41 22.22
CA LYS A 105 16.05 15.36 22.14
C LYS A 105 15.61 14.53 20.94
N LEU A 106 14.54 13.75 21.10
CA LEU A 106 14.01 12.87 20.06
C LEU A 106 13.08 13.63 19.11
N TYR A 107 13.32 13.53 17.81
CA TYR A 107 12.49 14.10 16.74
C TYR A 107 12.00 12.99 15.83
N ILE A 108 10.70 13.01 15.54
CA ILE A 108 10.02 12.02 14.68
C ILE A 108 9.72 12.66 13.34
N PHE A 109 9.76 11.87 12.26
CA PHE A 109 9.47 12.31 10.90
C PHE A 109 8.40 11.41 10.28
N GLY A 110 7.61 11.94 9.34
CA GLY A 110 6.57 11.18 8.63
C GLY A 110 7.09 10.23 7.56
N GLY A 111 8.40 9.93 7.57
CA GLY A 111 9.11 9.12 6.57
C GLY A 111 10.45 9.74 6.15
N GLN A 112 11.30 8.93 5.51
CA GLN A 112 12.70 9.30 5.20
C GLN A 112 12.81 10.55 4.32
N ALA A 113 11.93 10.73 3.33
CA ALA A 113 11.92 11.93 2.49
C ALA A 113 11.69 13.22 3.30
N SER A 114 10.84 13.16 4.34
CA SER A 114 10.63 14.30 5.24
C SER A 114 11.85 14.58 6.12
N LYS A 115 12.57 13.53 6.53
CA LYS A 115 13.82 13.66 7.29
C LYS A 115 14.93 14.25 6.42
N ASP A 116 15.18 13.67 5.24
CA ASP A 116 16.20 14.16 4.30
C ASP A 116 15.97 15.63 3.95
N ALA A 117 14.72 16.00 3.66
CA ALA A 117 14.38 17.38 3.32
C ALA A 117 14.54 18.36 4.51
N PHE A 118 14.25 17.89 5.73
CA PHE A 118 14.49 18.67 6.95
C PHE A 118 15.99 18.89 7.18
N GLU A 119 16.82 17.87 6.92
CA GLU A 119 18.26 17.91 7.12
C GLU A 119 19.01 18.84 6.14
N LEU A 120 18.39 19.23 5.02
CA LEU A 120 18.97 20.19 4.06
C LEU A 120 19.29 21.56 4.69
N ASP A 121 18.48 21.96 5.65
CA ASP A 121 18.69 23.14 6.49
C ASP A 121 18.17 22.81 7.89
N GLU A 122 18.83 21.85 8.55
CA GLU A 122 18.39 21.33 9.86
C GLU A 122 18.18 22.46 10.87
N ALA A 123 19.11 23.42 10.94
CA ALA A 123 19.03 24.54 11.87
C ALA A 123 17.86 25.48 11.56
N GLY A 124 17.67 25.87 10.29
CA GLY A 124 16.56 26.73 9.88
C GLY A 124 15.20 26.06 10.03
N ASN A 125 15.10 24.80 9.62
CA ASN A 125 13.86 24.03 9.73
C ASN A 125 13.50 23.73 11.19
N LEU A 126 14.47 23.46 12.06
CA LEU A 126 14.23 23.30 13.49
C LEU A 126 13.76 24.60 14.13
N ALA A 127 14.36 25.74 13.77
CA ALA A 127 13.92 27.05 14.24
C ALA A 127 12.48 27.36 13.81
N LEU A 128 12.10 27.01 12.58
CA LEU A 128 10.73 27.12 12.09
C LEU A 128 9.76 26.21 12.87
N ALA A 129 10.16 24.95 13.10
CA ALA A 129 9.34 24.00 13.82
C ALA A 129 9.10 24.44 15.28
N GLU A 130 10.15 24.89 15.99
CA GLU A 130 10.02 25.42 17.35
C GLU A 130 9.11 26.66 17.40
N ARG A 131 9.26 27.57 16.42
CA ARG A 131 8.40 28.76 16.33
C ARG A 131 6.94 28.38 16.15
N TYR A 132 6.61 27.56 15.15
CA TYR A 132 5.23 27.19 14.85
C TYR A 132 4.62 26.29 15.93
N TRP A 133 5.42 25.43 16.55
CA TRP A 133 4.97 24.68 17.70
C TRP A 133 4.51 25.62 18.81
N ARG A 134 5.36 26.57 19.22
CA ARG A 134 5.07 27.51 20.30
C ARG A 134 3.90 28.46 19.99
N GLU A 135 3.82 28.95 18.76
CA GLU A 135 2.89 30.02 18.39
C GLU A 135 1.52 29.52 17.91
N GLU A 136 1.44 28.29 17.38
CA GLU A 136 0.23 27.84 16.70
C GLU A 136 -0.24 26.43 17.05
N VAL A 137 0.66 25.52 17.42
CA VAL A 137 0.29 24.10 17.59
C VAL A 137 0.13 23.72 19.07
N ALA A 138 1.08 24.08 19.92
CA ALA A 138 1.10 23.70 21.33
C ALA A 138 -0.12 24.27 22.08
N GLY A 139 -0.81 23.43 22.85
CA GLY A 139 -2.03 23.80 23.56
C GLY A 139 -3.24 24.06 22.66
N GLY A 140 -3.11 23.89 21.34
CA GLY A 140 -4.18 24.02 20.36
C GLY A 140 -4.78 22.68 19.95
N ASN A 141 -5.78 22.73 19.07
CA ASN A 141 -6.36 21.54 18.46
C ASN A 141 -5.63 21.22 17.14
N SER A 142 -4.93 20.09 17.10
CA SER A 142 -4.12 19.69 15.94
C SER A 142 -4.93 19.50 14.65
N PHE A 143 -6.18 19.05 14.74
CA PHE A 143 -7.06 18.91 13.59
C PHE A 143 -7.42 20.27 12.99
N LEU A 144 -7.85 21.23 13.82
CA LEU A 144 -8.17 22.58 13.38
C LEU A 144 -6.94 23.30 12.81
N GLN A 145 -5.80 23.17 13.49
CA GLN A 145 -4.54 23.78 13.05
C GLN A 145 -4.08 23.21 11.70
N ARG A 146 -4.17 21.89 11.51
CA ARG A 146 -3.89 21.25 10.23
C ARG A 146 -4.83 21.74 9.13
N ALA A 147 -6.14 21.77 9.39
CA ALA A 147 -7.13 22.26 8.42
C ALA A 147 -6.84 23.71 8.01
N LYS A 148 -6.54 24.59 8.98
CA LYS A 148 -6.14 25.98 8.74
C LYS A 148 -4.92 26.07 7.82
N ARG A 149 -3.85 25.33 8.10
CA ARG A 149 -2.59 25.43 7.34
C ARG A 149 -2.61 24.74 5.98
N LEU A 150 -3.55 23.83 5.74
CA LEU A 150 -3.83 23.30 4.41
C LEU A 150 -4.48 24.33 3.48
N VAL A 151 -5.29 25.24 4.04
CA VAL A 151 -5.92 26.35 3.30
C VAL A 151 -4.98 27.56 3.22
N LEU A 152 -4.32 27.91 4.33
CA LEU A 152 -3.45 29.07 4.48
C LEU A 152 -1.99 28.62 4.65
N ARG A 153 -1.38 28.23 3.53
CA ARG A 153 0.01 27.76 3.47
C ARG A 153 0.99 28.87 3.87
N VAL A 154 2.06 28.48 4.56
CA VAL A 154 3.17 29.39 4.87
C VAL A 154 3.96 29.72 3.58
N PRO A 155 4.63 30.89 3.49
CA PRO A 155 5.34 31.28 2.27
C PRO A 155 6.43 30.29 1.82
N HIS A 156 7.05 29.60 2.77
CA HIS A 156 8.09 28.59 2.52
C HIS A 156 7.54 27.16 2.42
N TYR A 157 6.22 26.99 2.29
CA TYR A 157 5.61 25.66 2.16
C TYR A 157 6.15 24.96 0.91
N LYS A 158 6.55 23.70 1.06
CA LYS A 158 6.92 22.82 -0.03
C LYS A 158 6.01 21.60 -0.01
N SER A 159 5.53 21.20 -1.17
CA SER A 159 4.84 19.93 -1.36
C SER A 159 5.79 18.75 -1.14
N GLY A 160 5.23 17.54 -0.96
CA GLY A 160 6.04 16.33 -0.82
C GLY A 160 6.96 16.08 -2.01
N GLU A 161 6.50 16.41 -3.22
CA GLU A 161 7.27 16.30 -4.46
C GLU A 161 8.44 17.29 -4.49
N GLU A 162 8.20 18.55 -4.14
CA GLU A 162 9.26 19.58 -4.07
C GLU A 162 10.31 19.25 -3.00
N LEU A 163 9.90 18.66 -1.89
CA LEU A 163 10.80 18.17 -0.84
C LEU A 163 11.64 16.99 -1.34
N ALA A 164 11.04 16.02 -2.03
CA ALA A 164 11.74 14.90 -2.62
C ALA A 164 12.77 15.37 -3.66
N GLN A 165 12.40 16.32 -4.53
CA GLN A 165 13.31 16.91 -5.51
C GLN A 165 14.47 17.68 -4.85
N ALA A 166 14.19 18.44 -3.78
CA ALA A 166 15.22 19.17 -3.05
C ALA A 166 16.18 18.23 -2.33
N ALA A 167 15.67 17.18 -1.69
CA ALA A 167 16.46 16.15 -1.03
C ALA A 167 17.35 15.40 -2.03
N ALA A 168 16.80 15.05 -3.19
CA ALA A 168 17.56 14.41 -4.27
C ALA A 168 18.71 15.27 -4.80
N LYS A 169 18.50 16.60 -4.95
CA LYS A 169 19.53 17.53 -5.44
C LYS A 169 20.69 17.76 -4.48
N ALA A 170 20.48 17.56 -3.18
CA ALA A 170 21.43 17.93 -2.13
C ALA A 170 22.21 16.75 -1.53
N ARG A 171 21.97 15.51 -1.98
CA ARG A 171 22.78 14.35 -1.59
C ARG A 171 24.23 14.53 -2.08
N PRO A 172 25.24 14.62 -1.17
CA PRO A 172 26.63 14.70 -1.60
C PRO A 172 27.06 13.38 -2.23
N ALA A 173 27.78 13.48 -3.35
CA ALA A 173 28.46 12.35 -3.99
C ALA A 173 29.65 11.90 -3.12
N GLY A 174 29.41 11.12 -2.07
CA GLY A 174 30.48 10.54 -1.27
C GLY A 174 30.03 9.92 0.05
N GLY A 175 29.84 8.60 0.05
CA GLY A 175 29.63 7.82 1.28
C GLY A 175 29.04 6.43 1.05
N GLY A 176 29.81 5.50 0.46
CA GLY A 176 29.40 4.11 0.19
C GLY A 176 28.39 3.99 -0.97
N LEU A 177 28.55 3.00 -1.85
CA LEU A 177 27.61 2.75 -2.95
C LEU A 177 26.28 2.24 -2.37
N VAL A 178 25.41 3.15 -1.92
CA VAL A 178 23.99 2.87 -1.75
C VAL A 178 23.43 2.83 -3.17
N ASN A 179 23.01 1.64 -3.62
CA ASN A 179 22.27 1.54 -4.88
C ASN A 179 21.01 2.39 -4.74
N ALA A 180 20.62 3.10 -5.79
CA ALA A 180 19.30 3.73 -5.88
C ALA A 180 18.40 2.80 -6.72
N PRO A 181 17.10 2.72 -6.43
CA PRO A 181 16.20 1.95 -7.27
C PRO A 181 16.20 2.54 -8.68
N ARG A 182 16.31 1.68 -9.69
CA ARG A 182 16.16 2.08 -11.08
C ARG A 182 14.71 1.94 -11.49
N LEU A 183 14.21 2.87 -12.29
CA LEU A 183 12.85 2.82 -12.82
C LEU A 183 12.88 2.77 -14.34
N ILE A 184 12.02 1.93 -14.92
CA ILE A 184 11.82 1.84 -16.37
C ILE A 184 10.32 1.79 -16.63
N GLN A 185 9.80 2.76 -17.38
CA GLN A 185 8.44 2.71 -17.91
C GLN A 185 8.49 2.04 -19.29
N VAL A 186 7.94 0.83 -19.40
CA VAL A 186 7.89 0.02 -20.63
C VAL A 186 6.61 0.31 -21.40
N SER A 187 5.46 0.26 -20.71
CA SER A 187 4.19 0.63 -21.31
C SER A 187 4.06 2.16 -21.35
N ALA A 188 3.99 2.73 -22.54
CA ALA A 188 3.53 4.11 -22.68
C ALA A 188 2.00 4.13 -22.61
N GLU A 189 1.42 4.94 -21.72
CA GLU A 189 0.00 5.24 -21.78
C GLU A 189 -0.27 5.97 -23.10
N ASP A 190 -1.01 5.33 -24.02
CA ASP A 190 -1.57 5.99 -25.20
C ASP A 190 -2.96 6.52 -24.83
N PRO A 191 -3.14 7.84 -24.62
CA PRO A 191 -4.43 8.39 -24.24
C PRO A 191 -5.52 8.12 -25.28
N ALA A 192 -5.16 7.98 -26.56
CA ALA A 192 -6.13 7.66 -27.61
C ALA A 192 -6.60 6.21 -27.51
N ALA A 193 -5.70 5.26 -27.26
CA ALA A 193 -6.05 3.87 -27.03
C ALA A 193 -6.90 3.68 -25.76
N ILE A 194 -6.50 4.30 -24.64
CA ILE A 194 -7.27 4.30 -23.39
C ILE A 194 -8.68 4.84 -23.63
N ARG A 195 -8.78 5.98 -24.32
CA ARG A 195 -10.07 6.57 -24.66
C ARG A 195 -10.93 5.66 -25.52
N ALA A 196 -10.33 4.99 -26.51
CA ALA A 196 -11.03 4.04 -27.35
C ALA A 196 -11.53 2.81 -26.57
N GLU A 197 -10.68 2.25 -25.69
CA GLU A 197 -11.03 1.13 -24.80
C GLU A 197 -12.23 1.49 -23.91
N LEU A 198 -12.18 2.64 -23.24
CA LEU A 198 -13.24 3.10 -22.34
C LEU A 198 -14.55 3.38 -23.08
N ILE A 199 -14.50 4.04 -24.23
CA ILE A 199 -15.72 4.31 -25.03
C ILE A 199 -16.32 3.01 -25.56
N ALA A 200 -15.50 2.07 -26.05
CA ALA A 200 -15.97 0.78 -26.52
C ALA A 200 -16.64 -0.03 -25.39
N GLY A 201 -16.01 -0.04 -24.20
CA GLY A 201 -16.55 -0.68 -23.00
C GLY A 201 -17.88 -0.09 -22.55
N LEU A 202 -18.00 1.25 -22.58
CA LEU A 202 -19.26 1.93 -22.31
C LEU A 202 -20.31 1.66 -23.38
N GLN A 203 -19.96 1.61 -24.67
CA GLN A 203 -20.92 1.43 -25.77
C GLN A 203 -21.37 -0.02 -25.99
N ALA A 204 -20.70 -1.00 -25.38
CA ALA A 204 -21.08 -2.40 -25.48
C ALA A 204 -22.54 -2.67 -25.04
N PRO A 205 -23.25 -3.66 -25.62
CA PRO A 205 -24.62 -3.98 -25.21
C PRO A 205 -24.74 -4.29 -23.71
N ARG A 206 -23.68 -4.88 -23.12
CA ARG A 206 -23.48 -5.03 -21.69
C ARG A 206 -22.23 -4.24 -21.31
N PRO A 207 -22.37 -3.04 -20.74
CA PRO A 207 -21.23 -2.20 -20.42
C PRO A 207 -20.28 -2.90 -19.44
N ALA A 208 -19.01 -2.91 -19.78
CA ALA A 208 -17.96 -3.48 -18.95
C ALA A 208 -16.69 -2.65 -19.10
N LEU A 209 -16.01 -2.41 -18.00
CA LEU A 209 -14.77 -1.64 -17.95
C LEU A 209 -13.68 -2.47 -17.29
N SER A 210 -12.45 -2.30 -17.74
CA SER A 210 -11.31 -2.99 -17.14
C SER A 210 -11.10 -2.51 -15.70
N PRO A 211 -10.88 -3.42 -14.72
CA PRO A 211 -10.63 -3.05 -13.34
C PRO A 211 -9.33 -2.27 -13.18
N LYS A 212 -8.41 -2.27 -14.17
CA LYS A 212 -7.18 -1.46 -14.11
C LYS A 212 -7.46 0.04 -13.91
N PHE A 213 -8.61 0.53 -14.38
CA PHE A 213 -9.02 1.93 -14.21
C PHE A 213 -9.56 2.26 -12.81
N LEU A 214 -9.72 1.27 -11.93
CA LEU A 214 -10.03 1.50 -10.52
C LEU A 214 -8.82 2.06 -9.74
N TYR A 215 -7.60 1.90 -10.25
CA TYR A 215 -6.34 2.14 -9.52
C TYR A 215 -5.66 3.47 -9.89
N ASP A 216 -6.42 4.56 -9.99
CA ASP A 216 -5.82 5.90 -9.94
C ASP A 216 -5.26 6.21 -8.55
N ALA A 217 -4.62 7.36 -8.36
CA ALA A 217 -4.02 7.73 -7.07
C ALA A 217 -5.00 7.69 -5.88
N LEU A 218 -6.29 7.99 -6.09
CA LEU A 218 -7.32 7.89 -5.05
C LEU A 218 -7.78 6.43 -4.88
N GLY A 219 -8.02 5.73 -5.97
CA GLY A 219 -8.41 4.34 -6.00
C GLY A 219 -7.43 3.41 -5.30
N SER A 220 -6.12 3.59 -5.52
CA SER A 220 -5.09 2.82 -4.83
C SER A 220 -5.08 3.07 -3.32
N ARG A 221 -5.40 4.29 -2.87
CA ARG A 221 -5.55 4.60 -1.43
C ARG A 221 -6.82 4.00 -0.84
N LEU A 222 -7.91 3.97 -1.61
CA LEU A 222 -9.14 3.31 -1.21
C LEU A 222 -8.93 1.79 -1.11
N PHE A 223 -8.22 1.18 -2.06
CA PHE A 223 -7.86 -0.22 -1.99
C PHE A 223 -6.97 -0.53 -0.77
N ALA A 224 -5.96 0.31 -0.48
CA ALA A 224 -5.17 0.18 0.74
C ALA A 224 -6.02 0.33 2.03
N ALA A 225 -7.14 1.06 1.99
CA ALA A 225 -8.09 1.08 3.10
C ALA A 225 -8.95 -0.19 3.15
N ILE A 226 -9.34 -0.74 1.99
CA ILE A 226 -10.06 -2.01 1.88
C ILE A 226 -9.25 -3.13 2.54
N THR A 227 -7.93 -3.17 2.37
CA THR A 227 -7.10 -4.24 2.96
C THR A 227 -7.11 -4.28 4.48
N GLU A 228 -7.52 -3.19 5.13
CA GLU A 228 -7.62 -3.07 6.59
C GLU A 228 -9.04 -3.34 7.13
N LEU A 229 -10.03 -3.54 6.25
CA LEU A 229 -11.41 -3.77 6.67
C LEU A 229 -11.58 -5.13 7.36
N PRO A 230 -12.39 -5.20 8.43
CA PRO A 230 -12.68 -6.47 9.09
C PRO A 230 -13.37 -7.47 8.17
N GLU A 231 -14.14 -7.03 7.18
CA GLU A 231 -14.78 -7.90 6.19
C GLU A 231 -13.78 -8.43 5.14
N TYR A 232 -12.79 -7.63 4.74
CA TYR A 232 -11.83 -7.98 3.69
C TYR A 232 -10.71 -8.90 4.18
N TYR A 233 -11.03 -10.19 4.34
CA TYR A 233 -10.08 -11.20 4.82
C TYR A 233 -8.85 -11.52 3.93
N PRO A 234 -8.84 -11.34 2.59
CA PRO A 234 -7.76 -11.88 1.75
C PRO A 234 -6.35 -11.47 2.19
N THR A 235 -6.11 -10.17 2.40
CA THR A 235 -4.78 -9.64 2.71
C THR A 235 -4.19 -10.23 4.00
N ARG A 236 -4.97 -10.18 5.10
CA ARG A 236 -4.52 -10.72 6.39
C ARG A 236 -4.42 -12.24 6.41
N THR A 237 -5.26 -12.92 5.63
CA THR A 237 -5.26 -14.39 5.54
C THR A 237 -4.02 -14.87 4.78
N GLU A 238 -3.70 -14.23 3.65
CA GLU A 238 -2.48 -14.50 2.89
C GLU A 238 -1.22 -14.20 3.72
N ALA A 239 -1.19 -13.08 4.44
CA ALA A 239 -0.07 -12.73 5.33
C ALA A 239 0.15 -13.82 6.41
N ALA A 240 -0.92 -14.31 7.04
CA ALA A 240 -0.84 -15.38 8.04
C ALA A 240 -0.30 -16.70 7.46
N ILE A 241 -0.60 -17.01 6.19
CA ILE A 241 -0.03 -18.18 5.51
C ILE A 241 1.49 -18.02 5.35
N PHE A 242 1.96 -16.84 4.92
CA PHE A 242 3.39 -16.57 4.86
C PHE A 242 4.05 -16.69 6.23
N ASP A 243 3.48 -16.05 7.25
CA ASP A 243 4.05 -16.07 8.61
C ASP A 243 4.13 -17.51 9.18
N ALA A 244 3.17 -18.38 8.87
CA ALA A 244 3.14 -19.77 9.33
C ALA A 244 4.00 -20.73 8.50
N HIS A 245 4.24 -20.44 7.22
CA HIS A 245 4.80 -21.41 6.27
C HIS A 245 6.03 -20.94 5.51
N LEU A 246 6.60 -19.77 5.81
CA LEU A 246 7.74 -19.19 5.09
C LEU A 246 8.91 -20.17 4.97
N ASP A 247 9.29 -20.85 6.06
CA ASP A 247 10.41 -21.81 6.05
C ASP A 247 10.12 -23.03 5.16
N ALA A 248 8.88 -23.53 5.19
CA ALA A 248 8.46 -24.65 4.34
C ALA A 248 8.41 -24.25 2.85
N MET A 249 7.96 -23.01 2.57
CA MET A 249 7.98 -22.45 1.23
C MET A 249 9.42 -22.26 0.74
N ALA A 250 10.31 -21.71 1.56
CA ALA A 250 11.73 -21.53 1.24
C ALA A 250 12.44 -22.86 0.98
N ALA A 251 12.11 -23.93 1.73
CA ALA A 251 12.64 -25.27 1.48
C ALA A 251 12.21 -25.83 0.11
N VAL A 252 11.02 -25.50 -0.37
CA VAL A 252 10.53 -25.89 -1.70
C VAL A 252 11.13 -25.01 -2.79
N LEU A 253 11.10 -23.68 -2.60
CA LEU A 253 11.51 -22.67 -3.58
C LEU A 253 13.02 -22.52 -3.72
N GLY A 254 13.80 -22.86 -2.70
CA GLY A 254 15.24 -22.63 -2.66
C GLY A 254 15.60 -21.14 -2.80
N PRO A 255 16.89 -20.82 -2.96
CA PRO A 255 17.33 -19.45 -3.22
C PRO A 255 16.74 -18.89 -4.52
N ALA A 256 16.20 -17.68 -4.46
CA ALA A 256 15.63 -16.94 -5.58
C ALA A 256 16.39 -15.62 -5.76
N PRO A 257 17.58 -15.61 -6.40
CA PRO A 257 18.40 -14.40 -6.50
C PRO A 257 17.72 -13.26 -7.27
N ILE A 258 16.76 -13.57 -8.15
CA ILE A 258 15.91 -12.60 -8.85
C ILE A 258 14.44 -12.89 -8.49
N LEU A 259 13.82 -11.97 -7.73
CA LEU A 259 12.41 -11.99 -7.40
C LEU A 259 11.68 -10.92 -8.21
N VAL A 260 10.67 -11.32 -8.98
CA VAL A 260 9.81 -10.42 -9.78
C VAL A 260 8.41 -10.43 -9.17
N GLU A 261 7.98 -9.33 -8.56
CA GLU A 261 6.60 -9.18 -8.05
C GLU A 261 5.72 -8.51 -9.10
N LEU A 262 4.61 -9.15 -9.47
CA LEU A 262 3.62 -8.60 -10.39
C LEU A 262 2.48 -7.92 -9.61
N GLY A 263 2.15 -6.68 -9.95
CA GLY A 263 1.20 -5.86 -9.18
C GLY A 263 1.76 -5.52 -7.80
N ALA A 264 2.99 -5.00 -7.77
CA ALA A 264 3.77 -4.89 -6.55
C ALA A 264 3.19 -3.92 -5.52
N GLY A 265 2.39 -2.93 -5.92
CA GLY A 265 1.73 -2.03 -4.97
C GLY A 265 2.73 -1.36 -4.01
N ASN A 266 2.60 -1.65 -2.71
CA ASN A 266 3.48 -1.11 -1.66
C ASN A 266 4.74 -1.97 -1.38
N CYS A 267 4.93 -3.07 -2.12
CA CYS A 267 6.06 -4.01 -2.05
C CYS A 267 6.24 -4.73 -0.69
N GLU A 268 5.31 -4.60 0.26
CA GLU A 268 5.46 -5.17 1.61
C GLU A 268 5.41 -6.70 1.61
N LYS A 269 4.62 -7.28 0.71
CA LYS A 269 4.48 -8.74 0.61
C LYS A 269 5.78 -9.38 0.12
N ALA A 270 6.39 -8.84 -0.94
CA ALA A 270 7.66 -9.34 -1.45
C ALA A 270 8.80 -9.17 -0.44
N ALA A 271 8.85 -8.05 0.29
CA ALA A 271 9.91 -7.78 1.25
C ALA A 271 10.05 -8.88 2.33
N ARG A 272 8.94 -9.51 2.73
CA ARG A 272 8.93 -10.65 3.67
C ARG A 272 9.72 -11.86 3.16
N LEU A 273 9.86 -11.99 1.84
CA LEU A 273 10.53 -13.13 1.20
C LEU A 273 12.04 -12.94 1.06
N PHE A 274 12.56 -11.70 1.17
CA PHE A 274 13.93 -11.37 0.79
C PHE A 274 14.99 -12.19 1.54
N GLY A 275 14.85 -12.26 2.87
CA GLY A 275 15.79 -13.00 3.72
C GLY A 275 15.70 -14.51 3.50
N ALA A 276 14.48 -15.06 3.57
CA ALA A 276 14.24 -16.51 3.46
C ALA A 276 14.65 -17.09 2.11
N LEU A 277 14.55 -16.30 1.04
CA LEU A 277 14.90 -16.74 -0.32
C LEU A 277 16.25 -16.21 -0.81
N ALA A 278 17.04 -15.56 0.04
CA ALA A 278 18.34 -14.98 -0.31
C ALA A 278 18.30 -14.11 -1.58
N VAL A 279 17.27 -13.26 -1.68
CA VAL A 279 17.04 -12.38 -2.84
C VAL A 279 18.20 -11.38 -2.96
N ARG A 280 18.68 -11.17 -4.18
CA ARG A 280 19.76 -10.20 -4.49
C ARG A 280 19.32 -9.11 -5.46
N ARG A 281 18.30 -9.41 -6.26
CA ARG A 281 17.62 -8.47 -7.14
C ARG A 281 16.12 -8.58 -6.92
N TYR A 282 15.49 -7.45 -6.62
CA TYR A 282 14.06 -7.32 -6.52
C TYR A 282 13.53 -6.47 -7.68
N VAL A 283 12.57 -7.01 -8.41
CA VAL A 283 11.90 -6.35 -9.53
C VAL A 283 10.44 -6.16 -9.18
N ALA A 284 10.03 -4.92 -8.93
CA ALA A 284 8.64 -4.55 -8.72
C ALA A 284 8.01 -4.19 -10.06
N VAL A 285 6.94 -4.88 -10.46
CA VAL A 285 6.20 -4.61 -11.69
C VAL A 285 4.83 -4.09 -11.34
N ASP A 286 4.47 -2.94 -11.88
CA ASP A 286 3.15 -2.32 -11.74
C ASP A 286 2.84 -1.48 -12.98
N ILE A 287 1.63 -0.96 -13.15
CA ILE A 287 1.26 -0.20 -14.35
C ILE A 287 2.08 1.09 -14.48
N SER A 288 2.44 1.69 -13.34
CA SER A 288 3.21 2.93 -13.23
C SER A 288 4.50 2.71 -12.45
N ALA A 289 5.65 2.97 -13.09
CA ALA A 289 6.94 2.91 -12.41
C ALA A 289 7.07 3.98 -11.31
N ASP A 290 6.48 5.16 -11.53
CA ASP A 290 6.53 6.28 -10.57
C ASP A 290 5.78 5.95 -9.28
N TYR A 291 4.70 5.18 -9.36
CA TYR A 291 3.95 4.71 -8.18
C TYR A 291 4.82 3.84 -7.26
N LEU A 292 5.79 3.11 -7.84
CA LEU A 292 6.69 2.23 -7.11
C LEU A 292 7.84 2.97 -6.42
N LEU A 293 8.16 4.20 -6.85
CA LEU A 293 9.36 4.91 -6.40
C LEU A 293 9.44 5.02 -4.88
N ALA A 294 8.35 5.46 -4.24
CA ALA A 294 8.33 5.66 -2.79
C ALA A 294 8.52 4.35 -2.01
N ALA A 295 7.93 3.26 -2.50
CA ALA A 295 8.07 1.94 -1.88
C ALA A 295 9.49 1.38 -2.08
N LEU A 296 10.04 1.52 -3.28
CA LEU A 296 11.38 1.06 -3.61
C LEU A 296 12.47 1.88 -2.91
N ASP A 297 12.32 3.20 -2.78
CA ASP A 297 13.26 4.03 -2.02
C ASP A 297 13.34 3.59 -0.55
N ARG A 298 12.18 3.32 0.06
CA ARG A 298 12.11 2.80 1.43
C ARG A 298 12.80 1.43 1.54
N LEU A 299 12.46 0.50 0.65
CA LEU A 299 13.07 -0.84 0.67
C LEU A 299 14.57 -0.80 0.37
N GLN A 300 15.02 0.08 -0.52
CA GLN A 300 16.44 0.24 -0.86
C GLN A 300 17.24 0.74 0.34
N TYR A 301 16.66 1.60 1.17
CA TYR A 301 17.23 2.02 2.45
C TYR A 301 17.31 0.85 3.44
N GLU A 302 16.25 0.04 3.56
CA GLU A 302 16.21 -1.15 4.42
C GLU A 302 17.17 -2.27 3.93
N HIS A 303 17.44 -2.33 2.62
CA HIS A 303 18.30 -3.31 1.97
C HIS A 303 19.34 -2.66 1.03
N PRO A 304 20.38 -1.96 1.56
CA PRO A 304 21.29 -1.12 0.77
C PRO A 304 22.05 -1.84 -0.35
N ALA A 305 22.27 -3.15 -0.21
CA ALA A 305 23.00 -3.97 -1.17
C ALA A 305 22.11 -4.64 -2.23
N MET A 306 20.78 -4.57 -2.09
CA MET A 306 19.84 -5.15 -3.05
C MET A 306 19.88 -4.34 -4.35
N ASP A 307 19.83 -5.01 -5.51
CA ASP A 307 19.54 -4.35 -6.79
C ASP A 307 18.02 -4.25 -6.95
N MET A 308 17.48 -3.03 -6.94
CA MET A 308 16.04 -2.79 -7.07
C MET A 308 15.69 -2.16 -8.42
N LEU A 309 14.70 -2.76 -9.08
CA LEU A 309 14.18 -2.29 -10.36
C LEU A 309 12.66 -2.16 -10.28
N GLY A 310 12.14 -0.95 -10.50
CA GLY A 310 10.72 -0.71 -10.76
C GLY A 310 10.45 -0.74 -12.26
N VAL A 311 9.44 -1.49 -12.67
CA VAL A 311 9.03 -1.64 -14.07
C VAL A 311 7.58 -1.23 -14.20
N GLY A 312 7.33 -0.18 -14.98
CA GLY A 312 6.01 0.27 -15.40
C GLY A 312 5.54 -0.53 -16.62
N LEU A 313 4.66 -1.50 -16.42
CA LEU A 313 4.18 -2.42 -17.46
C LEU A 313 2.69 -2.75 -17.22
N ASP A 314 1.83 -2.44 -18.19
CA ASP A 314 0.48 -3.02 -18.24
C ASP A 314 0.61 -4.48 -18.71
N PHE A 315 0.58 -5.40 -17.74
CA PHE A 315 0.74 -6.82 -18.02
C PHE A 315 -0.58 -7.57 -18.31
N SER A 316 -1.70 -6.86 -18.46
CA SER A 316 -3.02 -7.46 -18.69
C SER A 316 -3.01 -8.30 -19.98
N ASP A 317 -2.46 -7.73 -21.06
CA ASP A 317 -2.47 -8.32 -22.41
C ASP A 317 -1.13 -8.92 -22.86
N ALA A 318 0.01 -8.49 -22.31
CA ALA A 318 1.33 -9.08 -22.56
C ALA A 318 2.25 -9.02 -21.33
N LEU A 319 3.11 -10.02 -21.09
CA LEU A 319 4.08 -10.03 -19.98
C LEU A 319 5.50 -10.04 -20.53
N ASP A 320 5.86 -8.97 -21.23
CA ASP A 320 7.19 -8.81 -21.83
C ASP A 320 8.10 -8.07 -20.85
N LEU A 321 8.75 -8.84 -19.98
CA LEU A 321 9.71 -8.29 -19.01
C LEU A 321 10.95 -7.73 -19.74
N PRO A 322 11.41 -6.51 -19.42
CA PRO A 322 12.56 -5.90 -20.08
C PRO A 322 13.87 -6.65 -19.75
N ALA A 323 14.88 -6.50 -20.61
CA ALA A 323 16.14 -7.24 -20.48
C ALA A 323 16.87 -6.96 -19.15
N GLU A 324 16.64 -5.78 -18.58
CA GLU A 324 17.17 -5.28 -17.31
C GLU A 324 16.76 -6.12 -16.10
N VAL A 325 15.65 -6.87 -16.20
CA VAL A 325 15.27 -7.88 -15.20
C VAL A 325 16.37 -8.94 -15.02
N GLY A 326 17.09 -9.27 -16.10
CA GLY A 326 18.17 -10.26 -16.13
C GLY A 326 17.71 -11.64 -16.63
N PRO A 327 18.65 -12.52 -17.04
CA PRO A 327 18.35 -13.70 -17.86
C PRO A 327 17.63 -14.87 -17.15
N GLY A 328 17.44 -14.81 -15.83
CA GLY A 328 16.87 -15.90 -15.02
C GLY A 328 17.90 -16.91 -14.51
N PRO A 329 17.48 -17.96 -13.78
CA PRO A 329 16.08 -18.27 -13.41
C PRO A 329 15.48 -17.22 -12.47
N ARG A 330 14.19 -16.97 -12.60
CA ARG A 330 13.46 -15.95 -11.82
C ARG A 330 12.36 -16.59 -10.98
N LEU A 331 12.17 -16.10 -9.76
CA LEU A 331 10.94 -16.37 -9.02
C LEU A 331 9.93 -15.28 -9.37
N LEU A 332 8.83 -15.64 -10.03
CA LEU A 332 7.68 -14.75 -10.18
C LEU A 332 6.82 -14.88 -8.93
N PHE A 333 6.46 -13.75 -8.35
CA PHE A 333 5.57 -13.64 -7.21
C PHE A 333 4.33 -12.87 -7.59
N TYR A 334 3.15 -13.47 -7.41
CA TYR A 334 1.87 -12.86 -7.74
C TYR A 334 0.86 -13.03 -6.61
N PRO A 335 0.90 -12.16 -5.59
CA PRO A 335 0.06 -12.31 -4.39
C PRO A 335 -1.34 -11.71 -4.55
N GLY A 336 -2.14 -11.84 -3.50
CA GLY A 336 -3.39 -11.10 -3.31
C GLY A 336 -4.59 -11.62 -4.09
N SER A 337 -4.45 -12.76 -4.78
CA SER A 337 -5.50 -13.30 -5.65
C SER A 337 -5.90 -12.38 -6.81
N SER A 338 -5.00 -11.49 -7.24
CA SER A 338 -5.21 -10.62 -8.40
C SER A 338 -5.42 -11.41 -9.70
N ILE A 339 -4.94 -12.66 -9.77
CA ILE A 339 -5.27 -13.60 -10.86
C ILE A 339 -6.78 -13.84 -10.99
N GLY A 340 -7.53 -13.66 -9.90
CA GLY A 340 -9.00 -13.74 -9.89
C GLY A 340 -9.69 -12.65 -10.71
N ASN A 341 -8.98 -11.60 -11.14
CA ASN A 341 -9.56 -10.56 -12.00
C ASN A 341 -9.69 -11.02 -13.47
N PHE A 342 -9.06 -12.13 -13.82
CA PHE A 342 -9.14 -12.76 -15.13
C PHE A 342 -10.19 -13.88 -15.14
N SER A 343 -10.92 -14.03 -16.24
CA SER A 343 -11.71 -15.25 -16.47
C SER A 343 -10.80 -16.49 -16.49
N PRO A 344 -11.30 -17.72 -16.29
CA PRO A 344 -10.46 -18.91 -16.29
C PRO A 344 -9.59 -19.08 -17.55
N ASP A 345 -10.13 -18.75 -18.73
CA ASP A 345 -9.38 -18.78 -19.99
C ASP A 345 -8.29 -17.70 -20.04
N GLN A 346 -8.61 -16.49 -19.56
CA GLN A 346 -7.65 -15.39 -19.47
C GLN A 346 -6.55 -15.69 -18.43
N ALA A 347 -6.91 -16.29 -17.30
CA ALA A 347 -5.99 -16.71 -16.25
C ALA A 347 -5.04 -17.80 -16.77
N LEU A 348 -5.54 -18.80 -17.49
CA LEU A 348 -4.70 -19.81 -18.16
C LEU A 348 -3.72 -19.17 -19.14
N ALA A 349 -4.21 -18.26 -20.00
CA ALA A 349 -3.36 -17.56 -20.95
C ALA A 349 -2.30 -16.69 -20.24
N PHE A 350 -2.63 -16.07 -19.11
CA PHE A 350 -1.69 -15.30 -18.31
C PHE A 350 -0.66 -16.19 -17.59
N LEU A 351 -1.09 -17.30 -17.00
CA LEU A 351 -0.18 -18.27 -16.37
C LEU A 351 0.82 -18.85 -17.37
N ARG A 352 0.43 -19.09 -18.63
CA ARG A 352 1.38 -19.49 -19.70
C ARG A 352 2.44 -18.43 -19.98
N ARG A 353 2.05 -17.15 -19.96
CA ARG A 353 2.98 -16.03 -20.09
C ARG A 353 3.91 -15.94 -18.88
N MET A 354 3.38 -16.13 -17.67
CA MET A 354 4.17 -16.19 -16.44
C MET A 354 5.17 -17.36 -16.45
N HIS A 355 4.76 -18.53 -16.92
CA HIS A 355 5.63 -19.70 -17.09
C HIS A 355 6.84 -19.36 -17.96
N ALA A 356 6.62 -18.73 -19.13
CA ALA A 356 7.71 -18.26 -19.99
C ALA A 356 8.59 -17.20 -19.29
N ALA A 357 7.98 -16.25 -18.58
CA ALA A 357 8.67 -15.17 -17.89
C ALA A 357 9.53 -15.63 -16.70
N CYS A 358 9.24 -16.81 -16.11
CA CYS A 358 10.07 -17.43 -15.08
C CYS A 358 11.48 -17.81 -15.59
N ALA A 359 11.66 -17.96 -16.90
CA ALA A 359 12.94 -18.32 -17.52
C ALA A 359 13.61 -19.55 -16.85
N GLY A 360 12.84 -20.63 -16.67
CA GLY A 360 13.29 -21.86 -15.99
C GLY A 360 13.34 -21.78 -14.46
N GLY A 361 12.80 -20.70 -13.88
CA GLY A 361 12.64 -20.53 -12.44
C GLY A 361 11.33 -21.08 -11.90
N ARG A 362 10.66 -20.32 -11.03
CA ARG A 362 9.52 -20.78 -10.25
C ARG A 362 8.44 -19.70 -10.14
N LEU A 363 7.24 -20.13 -9.82
CA LEU A 363 6.09 -19.29 -9.50
C LEU A 363 5.74 -19.44 -8.02
N LEU A 364 5.40 -18.33 -7.38
CA LEU A 364 4.73 -18.25 -6.09
C LEU A 364 3.48 -17.35 -6.26
N ILE A 365 2.29 -17.89 -6.06
CA ILE A 365 1.03 -17.20 -6.40
C ILE A 365 -0.03 -17.41 -5.32
N GLY A 366 -0.69 -16.33 -4.92
CA GLY A 366 -1.81 -16.37 -3.97
C GLY A 366 -3.14 -16.45 -4.69
N VAL A 367 -4.05 -17.30 -4.21
CA VAL A 367 -5.43 -17.41 -4.71
C VAL A 367 -6.44 -17.51 -3.58
N ASP A 368 -7.55 -16.79 -3.76
CA ASP A 368 -8.69 -16.83 -2.86
C ASP A 368 -9.59 -18.01 -3.21
N LEU A 369 -9.93 -18.82 -2.20
CA LEU A 369 -10.68 -20.06 -2.39
C LEU A 369 -12.19 -19.86 -2.29
N VAL A 370 -12.97 -20.76 -2.88
CA VAL A 370 -14.43 -20.76 -2.73
C VAL A 370 -14.81 -20.99 -1.26
N LYS A 371 -15.75 -20.18 -0.76
CA LYS A 371 -16.31 -20.25 0.60
C LYS A 371 -17.75 -19.68 0.59
N PRO A 372 -18.50 -19.75 1.70
CA PRO A 372 -19.88 -19.25 1.76
C PRO A 372 -20.01 -17.78 1.33
N SER A 373 -21.10 -17.45 0.62
CA SER A 373 -21.34 -16.08 0.14
C SER A 373 -21.49 -15.06 1.27
N GLU A 374 -21.98 -15.49 2.43
CA GLU A 374 -22.04 -14.69 3.66
C GLU A 374 -20.66 -14.20 4.15
N VAL A 375 -19.56 -14.81 3.69
CA VAL A 375 -18.19 -14.33 3.92
C VAL A 375 -17.67 -13.57 2.71
N LEU A 376 -17.97 -14.05 1.49
CA LEU A 376 -17.47 -13.44 0.26
C LEU A 376 -18.07 -12.07 -0.02
N GLU A 377 -19.39 -11.92 0.08
CA GLU A 377 -20.08 -10.68 -0.31
C GLU A 377 -19.71 -9.49 0.58
N PRO A 378 -19.68 -9.59 1.92
CA PRO A 378 -19.28 -8.47 2.77
C PRO A 378 -17.85 -8.00 2.53
N ALA A 379 -16.95 -8.88 2.05
CA ALA A 379 -15.59 -8.47 1.69
C ALA A 379 -15.58 -7.48 0.50
N TYR A 380 -16.63 -7.46 -0.32
CA TYR A 380 -16.75 -6.55 -1.47
C TYR A 380 -17.89 -5.54 -1.34
N ASP A 381 -18.69 -5.63 -0.28
CA ASP A 381 -19.78 -4.71 0.06
C ASP A 381 -19.73 -4.43 1.58
N ASP A 382 -18.61 -3.86 2.03
CA ASP A 382 -18.35 -3.59 3.43
C ASP A 382 -19.32 -2.57 4.03
N ALA A 383 -19.61 -2.70 5.33
CA ALA A 383 -20.59 -1.86 6.00
C ALA A 383 -20.19 -0.38 6.08
N LEU A 384 -18.88 -0.07 5.97
CA LEU A 384 -18.36 1.30 5.96
C LEU A 384 -18.50 1.97 4.58
N GLY A 385 -18.81 1.21 3.53
CA GLY A 385 -18.96 1.70 2.16
C GLY A 385 -17.64 2.10 1.50
N VAL A 386 -16.50 1.59 1.97
CA VAL A 386 -15.18 1.90 1.40
C VAL A 386 -15.02 1.25 0.02
N THR A 387 -15.47 0.00 -0.15
CA THR A 387 -15.48 -0.70 -1.44
C THR A 387 -16.47 -0.05 -2.42
N ALA A 388 -17.60 0.45 -1.91
CA ALA A 388 -18.52 1.25 -2.70
C ALA A 388 -17.88 2.55 -3.19
N ALA A 389 -17.10 3.23 -2.34
CA ALA A 389 -16.34 4.42 -2.73
C ALA A 389 -15.24 4.09 -3.75
N PHE A 390 -14.52 2.97 -3.56
CA PHE A 390 -13.53 2.46 -4.51
C PHE A 390 -14.12 2.19 -5.88
N ASN A 391 -15.25 1.47 -5.95
CA ASN A 391 -15.91 1.20 -7.22
C ASN A 391 -16.40 2.50 -7.90
N ARG A 392 -17.07 3.37 -7.14
CA ARG A 392 -17.61 4.64 -7.68
C ARG A 392 -16.52 5.63 -8.07
N ASN A 393 -15.29 5.51 -7.56
CA ASN A 393 -14.14 6.31 -7.96
C ASN A 393 -13.77 6.11 -9.45
N LEU A 394 -14.19 4.99 -10.07
CA LEU A 394 -14.07 4.81 -11.52
C LEU A 394 -14.72 5.97 -12.29
N LEU A 395 -15.88 6.45 -11.85
CA LEU A 395 -16.65 7.47 -12.57
C LEU A 395 -15.94 8.84 -12.71
N PRO A 396 -15.45 9.48 -11.63
CA PRO A 396 -14.67 10.70 -11.77
C PRO A 396 -13.34 10.46 -12.50
N HIS A 397 -12.80 9.24 -12.46
CA HIS A 397 -11.62 8.90 -13.26
C HIS A 397 -11.95 8.89 -14.76
N LEU A 398 -13.05 8.26 -15.18
CA LEU A 398 -13.55 8.31 -16.56
C LEU A 398 -13.83 9.74 -17.02
N ASN A 399 -14.43 10.57 -16.16
CA ASN A 399 -14.67 11.98 -16.48
C ASN A 399 -13.38 12.71 -16.87
N ARG A 400 -12.25 12.40 -16.22
CA ARG A 400 -10.93 12.96 -16.56
C ARG A 400 -10.33 12.34 -17.82
N LEU A 401 -10.40 11.01 -17.97
CA LEU A 401 -9.76 10.29 -19.08
C LEU A 401 -10.42 10.54 -20.43
N ILE A 402 -11.76 10.58 -20.48
CA ILE A 402 -12.50 10.66 -21.75
C ILE A 402 -13.37 11.92 -21.87
N GLY A 403 -13.37 12.79 -20.87
CA GLY A 403 -14.24 13.98 -20.83
C GLY A 403 -15.71 13.64 -20.62
N ALA A 404 -15.99 12.53 -19.92
CA ALA A 404 -17.35 12.14 -19.56
C ALA A 404 -17.94 13.05 -18.45
N ASP A 405 -19.26 13.03 -18.30
CA ASP A 405 -20.00 13.82 -17.32
C ASP A 405 -20.78 12.96 -16.29
N PHE A 406 -20.22 11.80 -15.91
CA PHE A 406 -20.84 10.95 -14.88
C PHE A 406 -21.08 11.73 -13.58
N ALA A 407 -22.34 11.81 -13.16
CA ALA A 407 -22.72 12.34 -11.85
C ALA A 407 -22.76 11.22 -10.83
N LEU A 408 -21.81 11.19 -9.88
CA LEU A 408 -21.67 10.09 -8.92
C LEU A 408 -22.97 9.73 -8.19
N ALA A 409 -23.83 10.72 -7.88
CA ALA A 409 -25.11 10.51 -7.19
C ALA A 409 -26.09 9.60 -7.94
N ASP A 410 -25.90 9.42 -9.25
CA ASP A 410 -26.76 8.59 -10.10
C ASP A 410 -26.34 7.13 -10.12
N TRP A 411 -25.26 6.76 -9.43
CA TRP A 411 -24.65 5.44 -9.50
C TRP A 411 -24.47 4.84 -8.12
N ARG A 412 -24.96 3.62 -7.95
CA ARG A 412 -24.85 2.82 -6.73
C ARG A 412 -23.93 1.63 -6.99
N HIS A 413 -23.10 1.33 -5.99
CA HIS A 413 -22.29 0.12 -5.97
C HIS A 413 -23.19 -1.10 -5.79
N VAL A 414 -22.88 -2.18 -6.50
CA VAL A 414 -23.50 -3.48 -6.32
C VAL A 414 -22.41 -4.54 -6.41
N ALA A 415 -22.27 -5.37 -5.38
CA ALA A 415 -21.44 -6.56 -5.40
C ALA A 415 -22.26 -7.79 -5.00
N PHE A 416 -21.99 -8.93 -5.63
CA PHE A 416 -22.64 -10.21 -5.30
C PHE A 416 -21.78 -11.39 -5.75
N PHE A 417 -21.97 -12.54 -5.11
CA PHE A 417 -21.29 -13.77 -5.51
C PHE A 417 -22.09 -14.51 -6.59
N ASN A 418 -21.56 -14.58 -7.80
CA ASN A 418 -22.08 -15.41 -8.87
C ASN A 418 -21.61 -16.85 -8.67
N ALA A 419 -22.40 -17.65 -7.96
CA ALA A 419 -22.09 -19.04 -7.64
C ALA A 419 -21.89 -19.95 -8.86
N ARG A 420 -22.54 -19.63 -10.00
CA ARG A 420 -22.40 -20.41 -11.24
C ARG A 420 -21.01 -20.25 -11.85
N GLU A 421 -20.52 -19.02 -11.89
CA GLU A 421 -19.21 -18.68 -12.45
C GLU A 421 -18.10 -18.71 -11.39
N SER A 422 -18.44 -18.94 -10.12
CA SER A 422 -17.51 -18.95 -8.98
C SER A 422 -16.71 -17.66 -8.84
N ARG A 423 -17.40 -16.51 -8.87
CA ARG A 423 -16.73 -15.19 -8.76
C ARG A 423 -17.59 -14.17 -8.03
N ILE A 424 -16.94 -13.23 -7.36
CA ILE A 424 -17.58 -11.95 -7.04
C ILE A 424 -17.63 -11.12 -8.31
N GLU A 425 -18.76 -10.44 -8.52
CA GLU A 425 -18.87 -9.39 -9.53
C GLU A 425 -19.13 -8.05 -8.85
N MET A 426 -18.42 -7.01 -9.28
CA MET A 426 -18.68 -5.64 -8.89
C MET A 426 -19.26 -4.87 -10.07
N HIS A 427 -20.30 -4.09 -9.79
CA HIS A 427 -21.04 -3.30 -10.76
C HIS A 427 -21.32 -1.89 -10.25
N LEU A 428 -21.48 -0.97 -11.19
CA LEU A 428 -22.10 0.34 -10.97
C LEU A 428 -23.48 0.34 -11.61
N GLU A 429 -24.53 0.42 -10.79
CA GLU A 429 -25.91 0.39 -11.23
C GLU A 429 -26.50 1.82 -11.25
N ALA A 430 -27.16 2.17 -12.35
CA ALA A 430 -27.84 3.44 -12.49
C ALA A 430 -29.06 3.52 -11.55
N ALA A 431 -29.07 4.48 -10.64
CA ALA A 431 -30.15 4.67 -9.67
C ALA A 431 -31.44 5.24 -10.32
N ARG A 432 -31.28 5.90 -11.47
CA ARG A 432 -32.33 6.49 -12.30
C ARG A 432 -31.89 6.48 -13.75
N ASP A 433 -32.80 6.78 -14.67
CA ASP A 433 -32.44 7.02 -16.07
C ASP A 433 -31.39 8.14 -16.15
N ALA A 434 -30.25 7.82 -16.77
CA ALA A 434 -29.10 8.71 -16.87
C ALA A 434 -28.63 8.77 -18.32
N THR A 435 -28.22 9.95 -18.77
CA THR A 435 -27.50 10.11 -20.04
C THR A 435 -26.13 10.63 -19.73
N VAL A 436 -25.11 9.84 -20.05
CA VAL A 436 -23.70 10.20 -19.89
C VAL A 436 -23.17 10.61 -21.25
N ARG A 437 -22.56 11.79 -21.33
CA ARG A 437 -22.02 12.41 -22.54
C ARG A 437 -20.52 12.54 -22.42
N TRP A 438 -19.84 12.46 -23.56
CA TRP A 438 -18.41 12.76 -23.71
C TRP A 438 -18.19 13.35 -25.11
N PRO A 439 -17.02 13.95 -25.41
CA PRO A 439 -16.74 14.45 -26.74
C PRO A 439 -16.97 13.37 -27.83
N GLY A 440 -17.90 13.61 -28.75
CA GLY A 440 -18.19 12.68 -29.85
C GLY A 440 -19.07 11.49 -29.50
N GLY A 441 -19.72 11.44 -28.33
CA GLY A 441 -20.68 10.37 -28.03
C GLY A 441 -21.55 10.60 -26.79
N GLU A 442 -22.59 9.79 -26.66
CA GLU A 442 -23.37 9.65 -25.44
C GLU A 442 -23.76 8.19 -25.24
N ARG A 443 -24.06 7.81 -24.00
CA ARG A 443 -24.80 6.59 -23.68
C ARG A 443 -25.92 6.91 -22.71
N ARG A 444 -27.08 6.29 -22.97
CA ARG A 444 -28.22 6.29 -22.07
C ARG A 444 -28.22 5.00 -21.27
N PHE A 445 -28.44 5.13 -19.98
CA PHE A 445 -28.62 4.05 -19.04
C PHE A 445 -30.03 4.13 -18.48
N ALA A 446 -30.78 3.03 -18.55
CA ALA A 446 -32.05 2.94 -17.84
C ALA A 446 -31.81 2.74 -16.33
N ALA A 447 -32.76 3.15 -15.49
CA ALA A 447 -32.72 2.83 -14.08
C ALA A 447 -32.57 1.30 -13.87
N GLY A 448 -31.59 0.90 -13.06
CA GLY A 448 -31.23 -0.51 -12.83
C GLY A 448 -30.26 -1.11 -13.85
N GLU A 449 -29.90 -0.41 -14.92
CA GLU A 449 -28.84 -0.85 -15.84
C GLU A 449 -27.47 -0.79 -15.16
N ARG A 450 -26.61 -1.78 -15.43
CA ARG A 450 -25.32 -1.98 -14.76
C ARG A 450 -24.15 -1.82 -15.70
N ILE A 451 -23.07 -1.23 -15.20
CA ILE A 451 -21.72 -1.31 -15.76
C ILE A 451 -20.94 -2.32 -14.92
N HIS A 452 -20.45 -3.38 -15.55
CA HIS A 452 -19.52 -4.32 -14.91
C HIS A 452 -18.15 -3.65 -14.74
N THR A 453 -17.55 -3.81 -13.56
CA THR A 453 -16.31 -3.09 -13.17
C THR A 453 -15.18 -4.00 -12.75
N GLU A 454 -15.49 -5.15 -12.15
CA GLU A 454 -14.47 -6.11 -11.72
C GLU A 454 -15.08 -7.51 -11.57
N ASN A 455 -14.28 -8.53 -11.86
CA ASN A 455 -14.51 -9.90 -11.40
C ASN A 455 -13.49 -10.23 -10.33
N SER A 456 -13.85 -11.06 -9.36
CA SER A 456 -12.87 -11.74 -8.51
C SER A 456 -13.25 -13.21 -8.38
N TYR A 457 -12.67 -14.03 -9.27
CA TYR A 457 -12.84 -15.48 -9.28
C TYR A 457 -12.28 -16.12 -8.02
N LYS A 458 -13.04 -17.06 -7.48
CA LYS A 458 -12.73 -17.87 -6.31
C LYS A 458 -12.52 -19.30 -6.77
N TRP A 459 -11.42 -19.88 -6.32
CA TRP A 459 -10.94 -21.15 -6.87
C TRP A 459 -11.20 -22.32 -5.94
N ARG A 460 -11.41 -23.50 -6.50
CA ARG A 460 -11.17 -24.74 -5.76
C ARG A 460 -9.68 -25.04 -5.83
N LEU A 461 -9.16 -25.71 -4.79
CA LEU A 461 -7.74 -25.96 -4.67
C LEU A 461 -7.22 -26.82 -5.83
N GLU A 462 -7.96 -27.88 -6.15
CA GLU A 462 -7.63 -28.84 -7.20
C GLU A 462 -7.72 -28.19 -8.59
N ASP A 463 -8.80 -27.45 -8.86
CA ASP A 463 -9.01 -26.76 -10.13
C ASP A 463 -7.87 -25.78 -10.44
N PHE A 464 -7.35 -25.06 -9.43
CA PHE A 464 -6.23 -24.15 -9.64
C PHE A 464 -4.89 -24.89 -9.83
N ALA A 465 -4.69 -26.02 -9.15
CA ALA A 465 -3.52 -26.87 -9.39
C ALA A 465 -3.52 -27.44 -10.82
N ASP A 466 -4.68 -27.85 -11.32
CA ASP A 466 -4.87 -28.30 -12.69
C ASP A 466 -4.63 -27.16 -13.70
N LEU A 467 -5.08 -25.94 -13.37
CA LEU A 467 -4.83 -24.74 -14.18
C LEU A 467 -3.33 -24.43 -14.31
N LEU A 468 -2.58 -24.51 -13.20
CA LEU A 468 -1.12 -24.36 -13.21
C LEU A 468 -0.45 -25.43 -14.10
N THR A 469 -0.89 -26.68 -13.98
CA THR A 469 -0.39 -27.79 -14.81
C THR A 469 -0.68 -27.56 -16.29
N ALA A 470 -1.89 -27.11 -16.63
CA ALA A 470 -2.30 -26.78 -18.00
C ALA A 470 -1.56 -25.57 -18.59
N ALA A 471 -1.04 -24.69 -17.72
CA ALA A 471 -0.18 -23.57 -18.10
C ALA A 471 1.29 -23.97 -18.33
N GLY A 472 1.67 -25.21 -18.02
CA GLY A 472 3.02 -25.76 -18.19
C GLY A 472 3.80 -25.93 -16.89
N PHE A 473 3.30 -25.42 -15.76
CA PHE A 473 3.98 -25.56 -14.49
C PHE A 473 3.95 -27.01 -13.98
N ARG A 474 4.97 -27.38 -13.22
CA ARG A 474 5.14 -28.72 -12.65
C ARG A 474 5.15 -28.68 -11.13
N ASN A 475 4.79 -29.81 -10.52
CA ASN A 475 4.86 -30.04 -9.08
C ASN A 475 4.18 -28.95 -8.22
N PRO A 476 2.93 -28.54 -8.51
CA PRO A 476 2.24 -27.53 -7.71
C PRO A 476 2.14 -28.00 -6.25
N ARG A 477 2.59 -27.15 -5.33
CA ARG A 477 2.43 -27.32 -3.88
C ARG A 477 1.66 -26.14 -3.32
N SER A 478 0.82 -26.37 -2.33
CA SER A 478 0.03 -25.29 -1.71
C SER A 478 0.11 -25.29 -0.19
N TRP A 479 -0.01 -24.09 0.37
CA TRP A 479 -0.18 -23.82 1.79
C TRP A 479 -1.45 -22.99 1.97
N ARG A 480 -2.16 -23.23 3.07
CA ARG A 480 -3.49 -22.67 3.33
C ARG A 480 -3.58 -22.15 4.75
N ASP A 481 -4.50 -21.22 4.98
CA ASP A 481 -4.85 -20.85 6.34
C ASP A 481 -5.70 -21.93 7.01
N GLY A 482 -5.83 -21.89 8.34
CA GLY A 482 -6.55 -22.92 9.10
C GLY A 482 -8.06 -23.02 8.79
N ARG A 483 -8.63 -22.12 7.99
CA ARG A 483 -10.03 -22.15 7.55
C ARG A 483 -10.21 -22.55 6.08
N ASP A 484 -9.12 -22.85 5.37
CA ASP A 484 -9.14 -23.13 3.93
C ASP A 484 -9.78 -21.99 3.10
N TRP A 485 -9.50 -20.75 3.48
CA TRP A 485 -10.05 -19.57 2.83
C TRP A 485 -9.15 -19.04 1.72
N PHE A 486 -7.85 -19.19 1.87
CA PHE A 486 -6.86 -18.71 0.91
C PHE A 486 -5.77 -19.77 0.73
N ALA A 487 -5.19 -19.85 -0.46
CA ALA A 487 -4.04 -20.71 -0.74
C ALA A 487 -2.91 -19.93 -1.39
N VAL A 488 -1.68 -20.24 -0.99
CA VAL A 488 -0.48 -19.82 -1.70
C VAL A 488 0.10 -21.05 -2.38
N PHE A 489 0.29 -21.00 -3.70
CA PHE A 489 0.87 -22.06 -4.51
C PHE A 489 2.30 -21.74 -4.88
N ALA A 490 3.18 -22.75 -4.85
CA ALA A 490 4.47 -22.74 -5.51
C ALA A 490 4.51 -23.78 -6.63
N ALA A 491 5.09 -23.45 -7.77
CA ALA A 491 5.24 -24.37 -8.89
C ALA A 491 6.50 -24.10 -9.73
N GLU A 492 6.99 -25.12 -10.43
CA GLU A 492 8.21 -25.07 -11.24
C GLU A 492 7.87 -24.80 -12.71
N ALA A 493 8.60 -23.89 -13.36
CA ALA A 493 8.46 -23.63 -14.79
C ALA A 493 9.25 -24.62 -15.67
#